data_AF-A0A2G2YGE3-F1
#
_entry.id   AF-A0A2G2YGE3-F1
#
_cell.length_a   1.000
_cell.length_b   1.000
_cell.length_c   1.000
_cell.angle_alpha   90.00
_cell.angle_beta   90.00
_cell.angle_gamma   90.00
#
_symmetry.space_group_name_H-M   'P 1'
#
loop_
_entity.id
_entity.type
_entity.pdbx_description
1 polymer ?
#
loop_
_entity_poly.entity_id
_entity_poly.type
_entity_poly.pdbx_seq_one_letter_code
_entity_poly.pdbx_strand_id
1 'polypeptide(L)'
;MNNPNREWMYDRLLEDGFINPRFIDRVKIFVEFAKSHPECMDDEKLRCPCNHRKCRNKNILDEFTVMTHLENNGFVPNSYRWHHHGESYIPGASVFDNHQEETSASGETVNSQSHNEF
;
A
#
# COMPACT_ATOMS: atom_id res chain seq x y z
N MET A 1 -5.96 8.28 -8.34
CA MET A 1 -5.90 7.55 -9.62
C MET A 1 -6.69 6.26 -9.46
N ASN A 2 -7.66 6.04 -10.36
CA ASN A 2 -8.66 4.98 -10.31
C ASN A 2 -8.06 3.57 -10.20
N ASN A 3 -8.66 2.74 -9.35
CA ASN A 3 -8.38 1.32 -9.18
C ASN A 3 -8.50 0.59 -10.53
N PRO A 4 -7.39 0.28 -11.22
CA PRO A 4 -7.44 -0.38 -12.51
C PRO A 4 -7.83 -1.83 -12.26
N ASN A 5 -8.89 -2.28 -12.93
CA ASN A 5 -9.50 -3.59 -12.80
C ASN A 5 -8.47 -4.67 -12.40
N ARG A 6 -8.55 -5.16 -11.16
CA ARG A 6 -7.59 -6.10 -10.54
C ARG A 6 -7.68 -7.52 -11.13
N GLU A 7 -8.50 -7.69 -12.16
CA GLU A 7 -8.64 -8.92 -12.97
C GLU A 7 -7.28 -9.46 -13.44
N TRP A 8 -6.35 -8.57 -13.80
CA TRP A 8 -5.01 -8.98 -14.24
C TRP A 8 -4.27 -9.84 -13.21
N MET A 9 -4.56 -9.70 -11.91
CA MET A 9 -3.93 -10.50 -10.86
C MET A 9 -4.30 -11.99 -10.95
N TYR A 10 -5.43 -12.28 -11.59
CA TYR A 10 -5.98 -13.63 -11.73
C TYR A 10 -5.89 -14.13 -13.18
N ASP A 11 -5.64 -13.26 -14.15
CA ASP A 11 -5.32 -13.61 -15.55
C ASP A 11 -3.84 -14.05 -15.72
N ARG A 12 -3.37 -14.96 -14.88
CA ARG A 12 -1.97 -15.41 -14.84
C ARG A 12 -1.53 -16.14 -16.10
N LEU A 13 -2.39 -17.00 -16.63
CA LEU A 13 -2.09 -17.85 -17.78
C LEU A 13 -2.97 -17.43 -18.97
N LEU A 14 -2.41 -17.53 -20.17
CA LEU A 14 -3.16 -17.45 -21.42
C LEU A 14 -3.92 -18.78 -21.66
N GLU A 15 -4.79 -18.81 -22.68
CA GLU A 15 -5.56 -20.01 -23.03
C GLU A 15 -4.68 -21.21 -23.40
N ASP A 16 -3.48 -20.95 -23.91
CA ASP A 16 -2.47 -21.96 -24.26
C ASP A 16 -1.63 -22.45 -23.06
N GLY A 17 -1.88 -21.92 -21.86
CA GLY A 17 -1.21 -22.29 -20.62
C GLY A 17 0.12 -21.58 -20.37
N PHE A 18 0.59 -20.71 -21.28
CA PHE A 18 1.78 -19.89 -21.03
C PHE A 18 1.48 -18.72 -20.09
N ILE A 19 2.51 -18.22 -19.41
CA ILE A 19 2.37 -17.04 -18.54
C ILE A 19 1.99 -15.83 -19.38
N ASN A 20 0.94 -15.14 -18.97
CA ASN A 20 0.49 -13.92 -19.59
C ASN A 20 1.53 -12.80 -19.39
N PRO A 21 2.12 -12.20 -20.44
CA PRO A 21 3.08 -11.11 -20.29
C PRO A 21 2.51 -9.92 -19.52
N ARG A 22 1.21 -9.64 -19.68
CA ARG A 22 0.51 -8.59 -18.92
C ARG A 22 0.53 -8.87 -17.42
N PHE A 23 0.47 -10.13 -17.00
CA PHE A 23 0.58 -10.51 -15.60
C PHE A 23 1.97 -10.13 -15.07
N ILE A 24 3.04 -10.49 -15.78
CA ILE A 24 4.42 -10.18 -15.39
C ILE A 24 4.65 -8.68 -15.25
N ASP A 25 4.22 -7.88 -16.25
CA ASP A 25 4.40 -6.43 -16.23
C ASP A 25 3.67 -5.77 -15.04
N ARG A 26 2.48 -6.28 -14.72
CA ARG A 26 1.70 -5.78 -13.58
C ARG A 26 2.25 -6.26 -12.24
N VAL A 27 2.86 -7.44 -12.16
CA VAL A 27 3.62 -7.91 -11.00
C VAL A 27 4.82 -6.99 -10.73
N LYS A 28 5.55 -6.57 -11.76
CA LYS A 28 6.65 -5.59 -11.61
C LYS A 28 6.14 -4.27 -11.02
N ILE A 29 5.04 -3.74 -11.56
CA ILE A 29 4.41 -2.52 -11.04
C ILE A 29 3.97 -2.70 -9.58
N PHE A 30 3.44 -3.88 -9.22
CA PHE A 30 3.09 -4.19 -7.83
C PHE A 30 4.31 -4.17 -6.90
N VAL A 31 5.43 -4.80 -7.32
CA VAL A 31 6.64 -4.85 -6.49
C VAL A 31 7.23 -3.46 -6.30
N GLU A 32 7.31 -2.65 -7.36
CA GLU A 32 7.76 -1.26 -7.26
C GLU A 32 6.84 -0.42 -6.38
N PHE A 33 5.53 -0.60 -6.48
CA PHE A 33 4.57 0.02 -5.56
C PHE A 33 4.81 -0.41 -4.11
N ALA A 34 5.04 -1.70 -3.85
CA ALA A 34 5.29 -2.16 -2.49
C ALA A 34 6.61 -1.60 -1.92
N LYS A 35 7.64 -1.46 -2.77
CA LYS A 35 8.93 -0.85 -2.42
C LYS A 35 8.85 0.65 -2.17
N SER A 36 7.87 1.34 -2.76
CA SER A 36 7.63 2.76 -2.47
C SER A 36 6.99 3.01 -1.10
N HIS A 37 6.63 1.95 -0.36
CA HIS A 37 6.05 1.99 0.99
C HIS A 37 6.98 1.29 1.98
N PRO A 38 8.16 1.87 2.29
CA PRO A 38 9.15 1.25 3.16
C PRO A 38 8.63 0.95 4.57
N GLU A 39 7.60 1.66 5.04
CA GLU A 39 6.91 1.39 6.30
C GLU A 39 6.20 0.02 6.34
N CYS A 40 5.95 -0.58 5.17
CA CYS A 40 5.36 -1.89 5.00
C CYS A 40 6.41 -3.01 4.75
N MET A 41 7.69 -2.66 4.72
CA MET A 41 8.80 -3.58 4.43
C MET A 41 9.55 -4.01 5.69
N ASP A 42 10.32 -5.08 5.58
CA ASP A 42 11.19 -5.61 6.64
C ASP A 42 12.59 -5.81 6.05
N ASP A 43 13.55 -4.96 6.40
CA ASP A 43 14.92 -4.96 5.87
C ASP A 43 14.97 -5.14 4.33
N GLU A 44 14.29 -4.24 3.60
CA GLU A 44 14.17 -4.24 2.13
C GLU A 44 13.41 -5.44 1.51
N LYS A 45 12.85 -6.33 2.34
CA LYS A 45 12.06 -7.48 1.90
C LYS A 45 10.56 -7.20 1.97
N LEU A 46 9.85 -7.95 1.14
CA LEU A 46 8.42 -7.81 0.91
C LEU A 46 7.67 -9.02 1.47
N ARG A 47 6.54 -8.76 2.13
CA ARG A 47 5.58 -9.82 2.43
C ARG A 47 5.10 -10.45 1.12
N CYS A 48 5.22 -11.76 0.97
CA CYS A 48 4.94 -12.42 -0.31
C CYS A 48 3.45 -12.80 -0.44
N PRO A 49 2.70 -12.26 -1.42
CA PRO A 49 1.27 -12.50 -1.56
C PRO A 49 0.92 -13.70 -2.45
N CYS A 50 1.86 -14.63 -2.63
CA CYS A 50 1.65 -15.77 -3.51
C CYS A 50 0.74 -16.84 -2.88
N ASN A 51 0.07 -17.61 -3.74
CA ASN A 51 -0.82 -18.68 -3.30
C ASN A 51 -0.09 -19.98 -2.89
N HIS A 52 1.26 -20.00 -2.87
CA HIS A 52 1.99 -21.19 -2.42
C HIS A 52 1.63 -21.50 -0.96
N ARG A 53 1.16 -22.73 -0.68
CA ARG A 53 0.61 -23.15 0.63
C ARG A 53 1.48 -22.80 1.85
N LYS A 54 2.81 -22.82 1.71
CA LYS A 54 3.77 -22.48 2.78
C LYS A 54 4.03 -20.97 2.91
N CYS A 55 3.61 -20.18 1.93
CA CYS A 55 3.81 -18.74 1.84
C CYS A 55 2.55 -17.96 2.22
N ARG A 56 1.58 -17.73 1.31
CA ARG A 56 0.27 -17.09 1.58
C ARG A 56 0.34 -15.90 2.55
N ASN A 57 1.08 -14.86 2.20
CA ASN A 57 1.30 -13.65 3.03
C ASN A 57 2.09 -13.88 4.33
N LYS A 58 2.67 -15.07 4.58
CA LYS A 58 3.42 -15.35 5.84
C LYS A 58 4.91 -15.05 5.73
N ASN A 59 5.48 -15.24 4.56
CA ASN A 59 6.92 -15.08 4.36
C ASN A 59 7.25 -13.66 3.91
N ILE A 60 8.36 -13.14 4.42
CA ILE A 60 8.97 -11.90 3.98
C ILE A 60 10.21 -12.29 3.18
N LEU A 61 10.21 -11.95 1.89
CA LEU A 61 11.16 -12.45 0.90
C LEU A 61 11.70 -11.28 0.08
N ASP A 62 12.87 -11.45 -0.52
CA ASP A 62 13.43 -10.49 -1.46
C ASP A 62 12.56 -10.37 -2.74
N GLU A 63 12.73 -9.26 -3.45
CA GLU A 63 11.99 -8.94 -4.68
C GLU A 63 12.00 -10.09 -5.70
N PHE A 64 13.17 -10.65 -5.99
CA PHE A 64 13.31 -11.69 -7.01
C PHE A 64 12.54 -12.96 -6.62
N THR A 65 12.63 -13.36 -5.35
CA THR A 65 11.88 -14.50 -4.82
C THR A 65 10.37 -14.25 -4.84
N VAL A 66 9.91 -13.03 -4.50
CA VAL A 66 8.49 -12.67 -4.57
C VAL A 66 7.96 -12.75 -6.00
N MET A 67 8.69 -12.19 -6.97
CA MET A 67 8.31 -12.26 -8.40
C MET A 67 8.20 -13.72 -8.87
N THR A 68 9.23 -14.52 -8.61
CA THR A 68 9.24 -15.96 -8.97
C THR A 68 8.08 -16.72 -8.34
N HIS A 69 7.76 -16.43 -7.08
CA HIS A 69 6.62 -17.03 -6.40
C HIS A 69 5.29 -16.67 -7.05
N LEU A 70 5.10 -15.42 -7.49
CA LEU A 70 3.88 -14.96 -8.14
C LEU A 70 3.75 -15.52 -9.56
N GLU A 71 4.83 -15.59 -10.33
CA GLU A 71 4.85 -16.22 -11.65
C GLU A 71 4.46 -17.71 -11.58
N ASN A 72 4.90 -18.42 -10.54
CA ASN A 72 4.65 -19.85 -10.38
C ASN A 72 3.29 -20.19 -9.73
N ASN A 73 2.80 -19.34 -8.83
CA ASN A 73 1.64 -19.68 -7.98
C ASN A 73 0.46 -18.71 -8.11
N GLY A 74 0.65 -17.55 -8.73
CA GLY A 74 -0.31 -16.46 -8.71
C GLY A 74 -0.50 -15.86 -7.32
N PHE A 75 -1.40 -14.90 -7.23
CA PHE A 75 -1.80 -14.27 -5.97
C PHE A 75 -2.75 -15.17 -5.16
N VAL A 76 -2.78 -14.97 -3.84
CA VAL A 76 -3.81 -15.56 -2.99
C VAL A 76 -5.21 -15.15 -3.51
N PRO A 77 -6.14 -16.11 -3.73
CA PRO A 77 -7.49 -15.80 -4.20
C PRO A 77 -8.22 -14.78 -3.33
N ASN A 78 -9.05 -13.94 -3.95
CA ASN A 78 -9.87 -12.91 -3.32
C ASN A 78 -9.09 -11.78 -2.60
N SER A 79 -7.77 -11.73 -2.77
CA SER A 79 -6.94 -10.63 -2.28
C SER A 79 -6.84 -9.53 -3.35
N TYR A 80 -7.93 -8.79 -3.56
CA TYR A 80 -7.96 -7.70 -4.56
C TYR A 80 -7.27 -6.40 -4.10
N ARG A 81 -6.81 -6.35 -2.85
CA ARG A 81 -6.19 -5.17 -2.24
C ARG A 81 -4.78 -5.46 -1.75
N TRP A 82 -3.92 -4.45 -1.85
CA TRP A 82 -2.54 -4.45 -1.39
C TRP A 82 -2.41 -3.74 -0.04
N HIS A 83 -3.33 -4.03 0.89
CA HIS A 83 -3.37 -3.37 2.19
C HIS A 83 -2.10 -3.58 3.03
N HIS A 84 -1.44 -4.73 2.86
CA HIS A 84 -0.13 -5.02 3.46
C HIS A 84 1.04 -4.28 2.80
N HIS A 85 0.79 -3.52 1.73
CA HIS A 85 1.80 -2.87 0.90
C HIS A 85 1.51 -1.38 0.70
N GLY A 86 0.74 -0.76 1.59
CA GLY A 86 0.48 0.69 1.57
C GLY A 86 -0.74 1.13 0.75
N GLU A 87 -1.54 0.22 0.18
CA GLU A 87 -2.80 0.63 -0.46
C GLU A 87 -3.81 1.11 0.59
N SER A 88 -3.94 2.44 0.69
CA SER A 88 -4.89 3.11 1.56
C SER A 88 -6.34 2.85 1.12
N TYR A 89 -7.24 2.69 2.09
CA TYR A 89 -8.67 2.63 1.82
C TYR A 89 -9.15 4.04 1.43
N ILE A 90 -9.59 4.21 0.17
CA ILE A 90 -10.37 5.39 -0.24
C ILE A 90 -11.83 4.94 -0.35
N PRO A 91 -12.65 5.08 0.71
CA PRO A 91 -14.08 4.89 0.62
C PRO A 91 -14.69 6.00 -0.23
N GLY A 92 -14.89 5.74 -1.52
CA GLY A 92 -15.73 6.56 -2.40
C GLY A 92 -15.20 7.97 -2.68
N ALA A 93 -15.10 8.32 -3.96
CA ALA A 93 -15.05 9.73 -4.34
C ALA A 93 -16.40 10.38 -3.99
N SER A 94 -16.58 10.86 -2.76
CA SER A 94 -17.63 11.80 -2.39
C SER A 94 -16.99 13.10 -1.92
N VAL A 95 -17.00 14.07 -2.83
CA VAL A 95 -17.02 15.53 -2.66
C VAL A 95 -16.17 16.10 -1.51
N PHE A 96 -15.18 16.91 -1.91
CA PHE A 96 -14.50 17.87 -1.04
C PHE A 96 -15.48 18.61 -0.15
N ASP A 97 -15.21 18.62 1.16
CA ASP A 97 -15.43 19.84 1.94
C ASP A 97 -14.15 20.13 2.74
N ASN A 98 -13.52 21.22 2.32
CA ASN A 98 -12.37 21.82 2.98
C ASN A 98 -12.84 22.45 4.28
N HIS A 99 -12.21 22.09 5.40
CA HIS A 99 -12.02 23.02 6.50
C HIS A 99 -10.60 22.88 7.02
N GLN A 100 -9.68 23.55 6.32
CA GLN A 100 -8.56 24.21 6.97
C GLN A 100 -9.09 25.55 7.50
N GLU A 101 -9.02 25.75 8.81
CA GLU A 101 -8.64 27.04 9.37
C GLU A 101 -7.47 26.74 10.32
N GLU A 102 -6.23 27.00 9.91
CA GLU A 102 -5.57 28.31 10.01
C GLU A 102 -5.29 28.67 11.47
N THR A 103 -4.25 28.05 12.06
CA THR A 103 -3.60 28.59 13.25
C THR A 103 -2.53 29.58 12.79
N SER A 104 -2.85 30.87 12.79
CA SER A 104 -1.88 31.95 12.55
C SER A 104 -1.97 33.02 13.63
N ALA A 105 -0.94 33.00 14.49
CA ALA A 105 -0.26 34.09 15.19
C ALA A 105 -1.02 35.38 15.59
N SER A 106 -0.84 35.81 16.84
CA SER A 106 0.04 36.94 17.21
C SER A 106 -0.07 37.26 18.71
N GLY A 107 1.06 37.61 19.32
CA GLY A 107 1.14 38.07 20.71
C GLY A 107 0.88 39.56 20.85
N GLU A 108 0.71 39.99 22.11
CA GLU A 108 1.07 41.28 22.74
C GLU A 108 0.38 41.31 24.13
N THR A 109 1.11 41.07 25.23
CA THR A 109 1.79 42.00 26.16
C THR A 109 0.91 42.77 27.17
N VAL A 110 1.23 42.50 28.46
CA VAL A 110 1.09 43.28 29.72
C VAL A 110 -0.20 44.03 30.08
N ASN A 111 -0.73 43.75 31.27
CA ASN A 111 -0.86 44.77 32.33
C ASN A 111 -1.01 44.19 33.77
N SER A 112 0.02 44.49 34.57
CA SER A 112 0.17 44.83 35.99
C SER A 112 -0.90 44.54 37.08
N GLN A 113 -0.34 44.04 38.20
CA GLN A 113 -0.52 44.40 39.63
C GLN A 113 -1.90 44.25 40.31
N SER A 114 -1.93 43.48 41.41
CA SER A 114 -1.83 44.04 42.79
C SER A 114 -1.88 42.95 43.87
N HIS A 115 -0.96 43.05 44.86
CA HIS A 115 -1.04 42.78 46.32
C HIS A 115 -1.95 41.65 46.89
N ASN A 116 -1.65 41.00 48.03
CA ASN A 116 -0.54 40.96 48.99
C ASN A 116 -0.75 39.73 49.91
N GLU A 117 0.37 39.24 50.43
CA GLU A 117 0.67 38.80 51.82
C GLU A 117 -0.37 37.99 52.63
N PHE A 118 0.03 36.81 53.11
CA PHE A 118 0.76 36.62 54.39
C PHE A 118 1.72 35.43 54.29
#